data_AF-A0A249JKD9-F1
#
_entry.id   AF-A0A249JKD9-F1
#
_cell.length_a   1.000
_cell.length_b   1.000
_cell.length_c   1.000
_cell.angle_alpha   90.00
_cell.angle_beta   90.00
_cell.angle_gamma   90.00
#
_symmetry.space_group_name_H-M   'P 1'
#
loop_
_entity.id
_entity.type
_entity.pdbx_description
1 polymer ?
#
loop_
_entity_poly.entity_id
_entity_poly.type
_entity_poly.pdbx_seq_one_letter_code
_entity_poly.pdbx_strand_id
1 'polypeptide(L)'
;DACNAAMRDWSNSYSNSHYMIGTVAGPHPYPTIVKEYQKIIGQEAKQQILLQNRILPNYVIACIGGGSNAIGIFSSFIKYKSVKLIGVEPAGLGLNTNKHGAALNLGKPGIYFGMKSYLMQNRDGQIKKSWSVSAGLDFPSVG
;
A
#
# COMPACT_ATOMS: atom_id res chain seq x y z
N ASP A 1 14.41 0.85 7.07
CA ASP A 1 15.85 0.77 6.71
C ASP A 1 16.12 0.30 5.28
N ALA A 2 15.60 -0.86 4.84
CA ALA A 2 15.83 -1.37 3.47
C ALA A 2 15.46 -0.38 2.35
N CYS A 3 14.30 0.28 2.42
CA CYS A 3 13.87 1.29 1.43
C CYS A 3 14.84 2.47 1.31
N ASN A 4 15.31 2.99 2.44
CA ASN A 4 16.25 4.12 2.46
C ASN A 4 17.65 3.70 1.99
N ALA A 5 18.06 2.45 2.22
CA ALA A 5 19.31 1.92 1.67
C ALA A 5 19.22 1.77 0.14
N ALA A 6 18.13 1.18 -0.35
CA ALA A 6 17.93 0.97 -1.79
C ALA A 6 17.85 2.28 -2.59
N MET A 7 17.17 3.30 -2.07
CA MET A 7 17.15 4.63 -2.74
C MET A 7 18.53 5.30 -2.74
N ARG A 8 19.33 5.12 -1.67
CA ARG A 8 20.70 5.67 -1.61
C ARG A 8 21.67 4.97 -2.56
N ASP A 9 21.52 3.67 -2.75
CA ASP A 9 22.23 2.96 -3.81
C ASP A 9 21.81 3.53 -5.17
N TRP A 10 20.51 3.51 -5.46
CA TRP A 10 20.00 3.94 -6.76
C TRP A 10 20.34 5.38 -7.12
N SER A 11 20.39 6.31 -6.15
CA SER A 11 20.83 7.68 -6.40
C SER A 11 22.25 7.79 -6.95
N ASN A 12 23.10 6.78 -6.71
CA ASN A 12 24.48 6.70 -7.19
C ASN A 12 24.67 5.74 -8.38
N SER A 13 23.70 4.85 -8.65
CA SER A 13 23.81 3.78 -9.65
C SER A 13 22.73 3.83 -10.76
N TYR A 14 21.88 4.86 -10.80
CA TYR A 14 20.74 4.92 -11.73
C TYR A 14 21.09 4.82 -13.23
N SER A 15 22.34 5.10 -13.62
CA SER A 15 22.78 5.02 -15.02
C SER A 15 22.89 3.57 -15.52
N ASN A 16 23.07 2.60 -14.63
CA ASN A 16 23.21 1.17 -14.96
C ASN A 16 22.25 0.27 -14.16
N SER A 17 21.47 0.83 -13.23
CA SER A 17 20.60 0.09 -12.32
C SER A 17 19.17 0.61 -12.34
N HIS A 18 18.20 -0.30 -12.43
CA HIS A 18 16.78 0.02 -12.27
C HIS A 18 16.32 -0.30 -10.84
N TYR A 19 15.82 0.71 -10.13
CA TYR A 19 15.21 0.48 -8.82
C TYR A 19 13.82 -0.14 -8.97
N MET A 20 13.73 -1.45 -8.73
CA MET A 20 12.50 -2.22 -8.76
C MET A 20 11.77 -2.13 -7.41
N ILE A 21 10.97 -1.07 -7.24
CA ILE A 21 10.16 -0.88 -6.04
C ILE A 21 9.13 -2.02 -5.87
N GLY A 22 8.95 -2.50 -4.65
CA GLY A 22 8.09 -3.67 -4.37
C GLY A 22 6.62 -3.35 -4.06
N THR A 23 6.20 -2.09 -4.09
CA THR A 23 4.82 -1.70 -3.72
C THR A 23 4.34 -0.43 -4.41
N VAL A 24 3.07 -0.08 -4.24
CA VAL A 24 2.39 1.06 -4.89
C VAL A 24 2.68 2.40 -4.18
N ALA A 25 3.86 2.53 -3.59
CA ALA A 25 4.30 3.74 -2.91
C ALA A 25 5.45 4.38 -3.70
N GLY A 26 6.03 5.45 -3.15
CA GLY A 26 7.19 6.08 -3.75
C GLY A 26 6.84 7.25 -4.68
N PRO A 27 7.86 7.90 -5.28
CA PRO A 27 7.63 8.98 -6.23
C PRO A 27 6.93 8.48 -7.50
N HIS A 28 6.23 9.38 -8.19
CA HIS A 28 5.85 9.14 -9.57
C HIS A 28 7.10 8.76 -10.41
N PRO A 29 7.03 7.77 -11.32
CA PRO A 29 5.84 7.06 -11.81
C PRO A 29 5.49 5.74 -11.10
N TYR A 30 6.17 5.40 -10.01
CA TYR A 30 6.07 4.06 -9.41
C TYR A 30 4.66 3.65 -8.98
N PRO A 31 3.87 4.47 -8.25
CA PRO A 31 2.50 4.10 -7.90
C PRO A 31 1.64 3.76 -9.13
N THR A 32 1.78 4.52 -10.21
CA THR A 32 1.05 4.28 -11.45
C THR A 32 1.46 2.96 -12.10
N ILE A 33 2.77 2.72 -12.24
CA ILE A 33 3.30 1.50 -12.85
C ILE A 33 2.87 0.27 -12.05
N VAL A 34 3.08 0.27 -10.73
CA VAL A 34 2.75 -0.86 -9.87
C VAL A 34 1.26 -1.15 -9.90
N LYS A 35 0.41 -0.13 -9.84
CA LYS A 35 -1.05 -0.29 -9.98
C LYS A 35 -1.40 -0.95 -11.31
N GLU A 36 -0.82 -0.48 -12.43
CA GLU A 36 -1.12 -1.04 -13.74
C GLU A 36 -0.66 -2.50 -13.91
N TYR A 37 0.43 -2.89 -13.28
CA TYR A 37 0.88 -4.28 -13.30
C TYR A 37 0.10 -5.18 -12.33
N GLN A 38 -0.47 -4.63 -11.26
CA GLN A 38 -1.27 -5.39 -10.30
C GLN A 38 -2.77 -5.48 -10.65
N LYS A 39 -3.27 -4.64 -11.58
CA LYS A 39 -4.71 -4.60 -11.91
C LYS A 39 -5.28 -5.94 -12.39
N ILE A 40 -4.42 -6.82 -12.91
CA ILE A 40 -4.81 -8.15 -13.40
C ILE A 40 -5.56 -8.93 -12.33
N ILE A 41 -5.17 -8.77 -11.05
CA ILE A 41 -5.86 -9.39 -9.90
C ILE A 41 -7.35 -9.02 -9.89
N GLY A 42 -7.66 -7.74 -9.99
CA GLY A 42 -9.05 -7.28 -10.00
C GLY A 42 -9.79 -7.69 -11.27
N GLN A 43 -9.11 -7.72 -12.42
CA GLN A 43 -9.71 -8.13 -13.70
C GLN A 43 -10.14 -9.59 -13.65
N GLU A 44 -9.26 -10.48 -13.22
CA GLU A 44 -9.54 -11.91 -13.08
C GLU A 44 -10.58 -12.18 -12.00
N ALA A 45 -10.44 -11.58 -10.80
CA ALA A 45 -11.38 -11.77 -9.70
C ALA A 45 -12.81 -11.35 -10.10
N LYS A 46 -12.95 -10.25 -10.84
CA LYS A 46 -14.25 -9.80 -11.36
C LYS A 46 -14.82 -10.76 -12.40
N GLN A 47 -13.99 -11.28 -13.31
CA GLN A 47 -14.44 -12.27 -14.28
C GLN A 47 -14.91 -13.54 -13.58
N GLN A 48 -14.13 -14.05 -12.63
CA GLN A 48 -14.42 -15.26 -11.86
C GLN A 48 -15.72 -15.14 -11.07
N ILE A 49 -15.92 -14.05 -10.32
CA ILE A 49 -17.14 -13.89 -9.50
C ILE A 49 -18.39 -13.73 -10.36
N LEU A 50 -18.31 -13.09 -11.52
CA LEU A 50 -19.44 -13.00 -12.45
C LEU A 50 -19.75 -14.34 -13.11
N LEU A 51 -18.75 -15.16 -13.40
CA LEU A 51 -18.95 -16.53 -13.90
C LEU A 51 -19.61 -17.43 -12.85
N GLN A 52 -19.19 -17.33 -11.59
CA GLN A 52 -19.66 -18.19 -10.50
C GLN A 52 -21.02 -17.74 -9.94
N ASN A 53 -21.20 -16.44 -9.69
CA ASN A 53 -22.32 -15.91 -8.93
C ASN A 53 -23.28 -15.06 -9.77
N ARG A 54 -22.88 -14.68 -11.00
CA ARG A 54 -23.64 -13.78 -11.90
C ARG A 54 -23.94 -12.39 -11.33
N ILE A 55 -23.35 -12.05 -10.19
CA ILE A 55 -23.49 -10.77 -9.51
C ILE A 55 -22.12 -10.28 -9.05
N LEU A 56 -21.98 -8.97 -8.84
CA LEU A 56 -20.79 -8.39 -8.22
C LEU A 56 -20.79 -8.70 -6.71
N PRO A 57 -19.61 -8.79 -6.07
CA PRO A 57 -19.53 -9.00 -4.63
C PRO A 57 -20.01 -7.76 -3.87
N ASN A 58 -20.54 -7.94 -2.66
CA ASN A 58 -20.86 -6.80 -1.80
C ASN A 58 -19.60 -6.13 -1.22
N TYR A 59 -18.53 -6.91 -1.01
CA TYR A 59 -17.29 -6.47 -0.40
C TYR A 59 -16.09 -7.02 -1.17
N VAL A 60 -15.05 -6.22 -1.30
CA VAL A 60 -13.70 -6.65 -1.71
C VAL A 60 -12.74 -6.20 -0.62
N ILE A 61 -11.96 -7.14 -0.09
CA ILE A 61 -11.15 -6.94 1.11
C ILE A 61 -9.70 -7.28 0.78
N ALA A 62 -8.77 -6.43 1.17
CA ALA A 62 -7.33 -6.64 0.95
C ALA A 62 -6.50 -6.02 2.07
N CYS A 63 -5.34 -6.61 2.37
CA CYS A 63 -4.43 -6.06 3.36
C CYS A 63 -3.60 -4.90 2.78
N ILE A 64 -3.29 -3.93 3.64
CA ILE A 64 -2.55 -2.71 3.28
C ILE A 64 -1.29 -2.62 4.14
N GLY A 65 -0.17 -2.96 3.51
CA GLY A 65 1.15 -2.45 3.89
C GLY A 65 1.42 -1.22 3.02
N GLY A 66 2.23 -1.38 1.96
CA GLY A 66 2.37 -0.35 0.93
C GLY A 66 1.15 -0.20 -0.01
N GLY A 67 0.32 -1.24 -0.16
CA GLY A 67 -1.00 -1.18 -0.84
C GLY A 67 -1.10 -1.83 -2.23
N SER A 68 -0.02 -2.42 -2.78
CA SER A 68 0.00 -2.93 -4.16
C SER A 68 -1.03 -4.00 -4.48
N ASN A 69 -1.18 -5.02 -3.62
CA ASN A 69 -2.18 -6.07 -3.79
C ASN A 69 -3.61 -5.48 -3.71
N ALA A 70 -3.83 -4.56 -2.77
CA ALA A 70 -5.13 -3.95 -2.52
C ALA A 70 -5.58 -3.09 -3.69
N ILE A 71 -4.72 -2.19 -4.19
CA ILE A 71 -5.08 -1.39 -5.36
C ILE A 71 -5.25 -2.26 -6.61
N GLY A 72 -4.47 -3.34 -6.73
CA GLY A 72 -4.58 -4.31 -7.81
C GLY A 72 -5.98 -4.90 -7.89
N ILE A 73 -6.47 -5.47 -6.78
CA ILE A 73 -7.83 -6.03 -6.73
C ILE A 73 -8.89 -4.94 -6.82
N PHE A 74 -8.74 -3.82 -6.11
CA PHE A 74 -9.73 -2.73 -6.07
C PHE A 74 -9.93 -2.02 -7.41
N SER A 75 -8.90 -1.96 -8.27
CA SER A 75 -8.93 -1.24 -9.55
C SER A 75 -10.12 -1.58 -10.45
N SER A 76 -10.50 -2.86 -10.50
CA SER A 76 -11.64 -3.34 -11.30
C SER A 76 -13.00 -3.09 -10.65
N PHE A 77 -13.04 -2.79 -9.35
CA PHE A 77 -14.27 -2.61 -8.58
C PHE A 77 -14.56 -1.14 -8.21
N ILE A 78 -13.57 -0.25 -8.27
CA ILE A 78 -13.67 1.16 -7.80
C ILE A 78 -14.83 1.97 -8.41
N LYS A 79 -15.23 1.65 -9.64
CA LYS A 79 -16.34 2.32 -10.34
C LYS A 79 -17.73 1.83 -9.91
N TYR A 80 -17.82 0.73 -9.16
CA TYR A 80 -19.07 0.11 -8.78
C TYR A 80 -19.45 0.49 -7.34
N LYS A 81 -20.33 1.49 -7.18
CA LYS A 81 -20.77 1.97 -5.86
C LYS A 81 -21.47 0.91 -5.00
N SER A 82 -21.97 -0.16 -5.62
CA SER A 82 -22.56 -1.31 -4.93
C SER A 82 -21.53 -2.22 -4.24
N VAL A 83 -20.24 -2.07 -4.59
CA VAL A 83 -19.13 -2.87 -4.07
C VAL A 83 -18.38 -2.03 -3.05
N LYS A 84 -18.35 -2.47 -1.79
CA LYS A 84 -17.59 -1.82 -0.72
C LYS A 84 -16.15 -2.32 -0.73
N LEU A 85 -15.19 -1.40 -0.74
CA LEU A 85 -13.76 -1.72 -0.73
C LEU A 85 -13.22 -1.54 0.69
N ILE A 86 -12.65 -2.59 1.27
CA ILE A 86 -12.14 -2.59 2.65
C ILE A 86 -10.64 -2.87 2.64
N GLY A 87 -9.86 -1.86 3.02
CA GLY A 87 -8.43 -1.98 3.29
C GLY A 87 -8.17 -2.36 4.74
N VAL A 88 -7.29 -3.32 4.99
CA VAL A 88 -6.96 -3.80 6.34
C VAL A 88 -5.49 -3.53 6.66
N GLU A 89 -5.23 -2.58 7.55
CA GLU A 89 -3.88 -2.25 8.05
C GLU A 89 -3.52 -3.11 9.29
N PRO A 90 -2.23 -3.34 9.57
CA PRO A 90 -1.81 -4.09 10.75
C PRO A 90 -1.99 -3.26 12.04
N ALA A 91 -2.85 -3.75 12.93
CA ALA A 91 -3.02 -3.19 14.28
C ALA A 91 -1.86 -3.53 15.24
N GLY A 92 -0.98 -4.44 14.84
CA GLY A 92 0.17 -4.84 15.65
C GLY A 92 -0.23 -5.41 17.02
N LEU A 93 0.35 -4.87 18.10
CA LEU A 93 -0.02 -5.22 19.48
C LEU A 93 -1.24 -4.44 20.00
N GLY A 94 -1.93 -3.70 19.12
CA GLY A 94 -3.11 -2.90 19.41
C GLY A 94 -2.92 -1.45 19.00
N LEU A 95 -3.97 -0.84 18.46
CA LEU A 95 -4.00 0.57 18.02
C LEU A 95 -3.87 1.57 19.18
N ASN A 96 -4.19 1.15 20.40
CA ASN A 96 -3.97 1.92 21.63
C ASN A 96 -2.50 1.90 22.08
N THR A 97 -1.65 1.09 21.44
CA THR A 97 -0.20 1.07 21.69
C THR A 97 0.55 1.84 20.61
N ASN A 98 1.86 2.02 20.77
CA ASN A 98 2.73 2.57 19.73
C ASN A 98 3.31 1.48 18.80
N LYS A 99 2.82 0.23 18.87
CA LYS A 99 3.34 -0.92 18.11
C LYS A 99 2.29 -1.41 17.11
N HIS A 100 2.14 -0.66 16.02
CA HIS A 100 1.23 -0.95 14.89
C HIS A 100 1.81 -0.40 13.58
N GLY A 101 1.19 -0.71 12.43
CA GLY A 101 1.56 -0.17 11.11
C GLY A 101 0.36 0.46 10.40
N ALA A 102 -0.51 1.11 11.16
CA ALA A 102 -1.81 1.63 10.70
C ALA A 102 -1.74 3.13 10.35
N ALA A 103 -1.10 3.42 9.21
CA ALA A 103 -0.81 4.79 8.77
C ALA A 103 -2.06 5.56 8.33
N LEU A 104 -3.04 4.91 7.70
CA LEU A 104 -4.32 5.52 7.32
C LEU A 104 -5.20 5.78 8.55
N ASN A 105 -5.22 4.85 9.52
CA ASN A 105 -6.06 4.99 10.71
C ASN A 105 -5.53 6.02 11.72
N LEU A 106 -4.22 6.01 12.01
CA LEU A 106 -3.61 6.80 13.10
C LEU A 106 -2.47 7.72 12.65
N GLY A 107 -2.08 7.67 11.38
CA GLY A 107 -1.07 8.55 10.83
C GLY A 107 -1.62 9.94 10.47
N LYS A 108 -0.75 10.74 9.87
CA LYS A 108 -1.07 12.08 9.37
C LYS A 108 -0.44 12.29 8.00
N PRO A 109 -1.01 13.15 7.14
CA PRO A 109 -0.37 13.53 5.90
C PRO A 109 1.04 14.09 6.13
N GLY A 110 1.99 13.70 5.30
CA GLY A 110 3.36 14.21 5.32
C GLY A 110 4.11 13.80 4.06
N ILE A 111 5.40 14.12 4.00
CA ILE A 111 6.26 13.80 2.86
C ILE A 111 7.33 12.82 3.32
N TYR A 112 7.33 11.63 2.73
CA TYR A 112 8.28 10.57 3.02
C TYR A 112 8.44 9.70 1.77
N PHE A 113 9.61 9.10 1.60
CA PHE A 113 9.84 8.12 0.53
C PHE A 113 9.46 8.64 -0.88
N GLY A 114 9.68 9.94 -1.16
CA GLY A 114 9.40 10.54 -2.47
C GLY A 114 7.91 10.83 -2.76
N MET A 115 7.01 10.66 -1.78
CA MET A 115 5.58 10.91 -1.95
C MET A 115 5.00 11.77 -0.83
N LYS A 116 3.88 12.46 -1.12
CA LYS A 116 2.98 13.01 -0.09
C LYS A 116 1.87 12.00 0.17
N SER A 117 1.87 11.40 1.36
CA SER A 117 0.88 10.40 1.75
C SER A 117 0.62 10.44 3.27
N TYR A 118 -0.24 9.55 3.78
CA TYR A 118 -0.37 9.30 5.20
C TYR A 118 0.83 8.53 5.72
N LEU A 119 1.35 8.95 6.88
CA LEU A 119 2.43 8.25 7.55
C LEU A 119 2.39 8.43 9.07
N MET A 120 3.02 7.50 9.76
CA MET A 120 3.21 7.52 11.21
C MET A 120 4.38 8.46 11.53
N GLN A 121 4.08 9.58 12.20
CA GLN A 121 5.08 10.59 12.55
C GLN A 121 4.82 11.17 13.95
N ASN A 122 5.85 11.72 14.57
CA ASN A 122 5.74 12.46 15.84
C ASN A 122 5.32 13.93 15.58
N ARG A 123 5.29 14.75 16.64
CA ARG A 123 4.88 16.17 16.54
C ARG A 123 5.85 17.03 15.73
N ASP A 124 7.11 16.63 15.68
CA ASP A 124 8.18 17.32 14.96
C ASP A 124 8.35 16.82 13.52
N GLY A 125 7.45 15.93 13.05
CA GLY A 125 7.51 15.34 11.71
C GLY A 125 8.50 14.19 11.55
N GLN A 126 9.11 13.70 12.65
CA GLN A 126 10.01 12.54 12.59
C GLN A 126 9.21 11.26 12.36
N ILE A 127 9.69 10.44 11.42
CA ILE A 127 9.08 9.17 11.04
C ILE A 127 9.12 8.21 12.24
N LYS A 128 7.96 7.69 12.64
CA LYS A 128 7.87 6.65 13.67
C LYS A 128 8.17 5.29 13.07
N LYS A 129 8.74 4.40 13.88
CA LYS A 129 8.82 2.98 13.53
C LYS A 129 7.42 2.37 13.59
N SER A 130 7.04 1.68 12.54
CA SER A 130 5.89 0.78 12.54
C SER A 130 6.23 -0.51 13.30
N TRP A 131 5.21 -1.32 13.57
CA TRP A 131 5.38 -2.68 14.05
C TRP A 131 4.25 -3.57 13.54
N SER A 132 4.61 -4.76 13.07
CA SER A 132 3.68 -5.84 12.74
C SER A 132 4.40 -7.17 12.91
N VAL A 133 3.67 -8.20 13.34
CA VAL A 133 4.19 -9.59 13.29
C VAL A 133 4.45 -10.03 11.83
N SER A 134 3.71 -9.45 10.88
CA SER A 134 3.89 -9.68 9.45
C SER A 134 4.80 -8.61 8.86
N ALA A 135 6.01 -9.01 8.47
CA ALA A 135 7.03 -8.12 7.88
C ALA A 135 6.53 -7.35 6.65
N GLY A 136 5.68 -7.97 5.82
CA GLY A 136 5.13 -7.32 4.61
C GLY A 136 4.16 -6.17 4.90
N LEU A 137 3.69 -6.04 6.15
CA LEU A 137 2.81 -4.96 6.59
C LEU A 137 3.54 -3.95 7.50
N ASP A 138 4.79 -4.22 7.89
CA ASP A 138 5.57 -3.36 8.77
C ASP A 138 6.18 -2.17 7.99
N PHE A 139 5.31 -1.26 7.56
CA PHE A 139 5.67 -0.04 6.84
C PHE A 139 4.96 1.18 7.46
N PRO A 140 5.67 2.28 7.79
CA PRO A 140 5.09 3.40 8.53
C PRO A 140 4.30 4.38 7.66
N SER A 141 3.98 4.02 6.42
CA SER A 141 3.25 4.85 5.46
C SER A 141 2.43 3.97 4.54
N VAL A 142 1.82 4.53 3.51
CA VAL A 142 0.95 3.86 2.56
C VAL A 142 1.05 4.54 1.19
N GLY A 143 0.91 3.78 0.11
CA GLY A 143 0.91 4.29 -1.26
C GLY A 143 -0.42 4.90 -1.70
#